data_AF-A0A3Q8ZLQ2-F1
#
_entry.id   AF-A0A3Q8ZLQ2-F1
#
_cell.length_a   1.000
_cell.length_b   1.000
_cell.length_c   1.000
_cell.angle_alpha   90.00
_cell.angle_beta   90.00
_cell.angle_gamma   90.00
#
_symmetry.space_group_name_H-M   'P 1'
#
loop_
_entity.id
_entity.type
_entity.pdbx_description
1 polymer ?
#
loop_
_entity_poly.entity_id
_entity_poly.type
_entity_poly.pdbx_seq_one_letter_code
_entity_poly.pdbx_strand_id
1 'polypeptide(L)'
;MAARYKRKADDTEIVRLNNIGLSLTSIGERLGVHHTTVKYRLDALGIPPADTRRAFMEDIFSALPVSQQEWLMNQLGPGHTVKDFVRSLLIKEFMGRAAPITES
;
A
#
# COMPACT_ATOMS: atom_id res chain seq x y z
N MET A 1 18.88 19.01 -31.06
CA MET A 1 18.71 17.83 -30.18
C MET A 1 18.16 18.30 -28.84
N ALA A 2 16.93 17.95 -28.50
CA ALA A 2 16.37 18.28 -27.18
C ALA A 2 16.95 17.31 -26.14
N ALA A 3 17.60 17.84 -25.11
CA ALA A 3 18.11 17.05 -24.00
C ALA A 3 16.94 16.29 -23.34
N ARG A 4 17.00 14.95 -23.35
CA ARG A 4 16.03 14.09 -22.65
C ARG A 4 16.20 14.34 -21.16
N TYR A 5 15.36 15.21 -20.60
CA TYR A 5 15.33 15.49 -19.17
C TYR A 5 15.13 14.15 -18.43
N LYS A 6 16.15 13.72 -17.69
CA LYS A 6 16.15 12.43 -16.98
C LYS A 6 15.06 12.52 -15.92
N ARG A 7 13.95 11.79 -16.11
CA ARG A 7 12.86 11.77 -15.14
C ARG A 7 13.43 11.22 -13.82
N LYS A 8 13.29 11.99 -12.73
CA LYS A 8 13.73 11.58 -11.38
C LYS A 8 12.95 10.38 -10.83
N ALA A 9 11.71 10.22 -11.30
CA ALA A 9 10.80 9.15 -10.91
C ALA A 9 10.39 8.35 -12.15
N ASP A 10 10.40 7.02 -12.04
CA ASP A 10 9.80 6.13 -13.03
C ASP A 10 8.29 5.98 -12.79
N ASP A 11 7.53 5.94 -13.87
CA ASP A 11 6.07 5.84 -13.80
C ASP A 11 5.66 4.46 -13.26
N THR A 12 6.43 3.40 -13.54
CA THR A 12 6.25 2.07 -12.94
C THR A 12 6.37 2.11 -11.42
N GLU A 13 7.33 2.89 -10.90
CA GLU A 13 7.56 3.00 -9.46
C GLU A 13 6.45 3.78 -8.77
N ILE A 14 5.96 4.85 -9.40
CA ILE A 14 4.77 5.59 -8.94
C ILE A 14 3.57 4.65 -8.81
N VAL A 15 3.32 3.81 -9.83
CA VAL A 15 2.20 2.85 -9.81
C VAL A 15 2.37 1.81 -8.71
N ARG A 16 3.57 1.25 -8.54
CA ARG A 16 3.85 0.28 -7.46
C ARG A 16 3.59 0.87 -6.08
N LEU A 17 4.03 2.10 -5.84
CA LEU A 17 3.84 2.76 -4.55
C LEU A 17 2.38 3.19 -4.32
N ASN A 18 1.66 3.58 -5.37
CA ASN A 18 0.22 3.84 -5.30
C ASN A 18 -0.56 2.56 -4.94
N ASN A 19 -0.25 1.44 -5.57
CA ASN A 19 -0.98 0.18 -5.36
C ASN A 19 -0.82 -0.40 -3.95
N ILE A 20 0.24 -0.07 -3.22
CA ILE A 20 0.41 -0.46 -1.81
C ILE A 20 -0.26 0.51 -0.83
N GLY A 21 -0.99 1.51 -1.32
CA GLY A 21 -1.77 2.44 -0.50
C GLY A 21 -0.99 3.65 0.04
N LEU A 22 0.17 4.00 -0.55
CA LEU A 22 0.89 5.20 -0.12
C LEU A 22 0.21 6.48 -0.64
N SER A 23 0.19 7.51 0.20
CA SER A 23 -0.30 8.83 -0.19
C SER A 23 0.58 9.47 -1.27
N LEU A 24 -0.01 10.34 -2.09
CA LEU A 24 0.73 11.10 -3.11
C LEU A 24 1.92 11.89 -2.53
N THR A 25 1.77 12.41 -1.31
CA THR A 25 2.84 13.09 -0.57
C THR A 25 3.97 12.14 -0.23
N SER A 26 3.66 10.99 0.36
CA SER A 26 4.67 9.97 0.71
C SER A 26 5.37 9.39 -0.53
N ILE A 27 4.66 9.24 -1.65
CA ILE A 27 5.24 8.83 -2.92
C ILE A 27 6.20 9.92 -3.44
N GLY A 28 5.76 11.18 -3.42
CA GLY A 28 6.57 12.31 -3.86
C GLY A 28 7.87 12.46 -3.07
N GLU A 29 7.79 12.38 -1.74
CA GLU A 29 8.95 12.41 -0.85
C GLU A 29 9.95 11.28 -1.16
N ARG A 30 9.46 10.05 -1.36
CA ARG A 30 10.30 8.89 -1.69
C ARG A 30 10.98 9.01 -3.04
N LEU A 31 10.31 9.57 -4.03
CA LEU A 31 10.80 9.67 -5.40
C LEU A 31 11.45 11.03 -5.73
N GLY A 32 11.55 11.93 -4.75
CA GLY A 32 12.13 13.26 -4.93
C GLY A 32 11.35 14.15 -5.92
N VAL A 33 10.03 13.98 -5.97
CA VAL A 33 9.12 14.76 -6.83
C VAL A 33 7.97 15.34 -6.02
N HIS A 34 7.37 16.42 -6.51
CA HIS A 34 6.21 17.01 -5.83
C HIS A 34 4.98 16.08 -5.96
N HIS A 35 4.13 16.04 -4.93
CA HIS A 35 2.93 15.17 -4.91
C HIS A 35 1.95 15.47 -6.07
N THR A 36 1.87 16.71 -6.54
CA THR A 36 1.07 17.05 -7.73
C THR A 36 1.62 16.38 -8.99
N THR A 37 2.95 16.24 -9.12
CA THR A 37 3.58 15.51 -10.22
C THR A 37 3.20 14.04 -10.20
N VAL A 38 3.10 13.44 -9.00
CA VAL A 38 2.61 12.06 -8.84
C VAL A 38 1.16 11.96 -9.30
N LYS A 39 0.29 12.88 -8.86
CA LYS A 39 -1.11 12.95 -9.30
C LYS A 39 -1.24 13.04 -10.82
N TYR A 40 -0.57 14.00 -11.44
CA TYR A 40 -0.65 14.21 -12.89
C TYR A 40 -0.20 12.99 -13.69
N ARG A 41 0.81 12.26 -13.20
CA ARG A 41 1.28 11.04 -13.86
C ARG A 41 0.30 9.89 -13.70
N LEU A 42 -0.30 9.72 -12.52
CA LEU A 42 -1.36 8.75 -12.31
C LEU A 42 -2.58 9.05 -13.19
N ASP A 43 -3.01 10.32 -13.26
CA ASP A 43 -4.11 10.78 -14.11
C ASP A 43 -3.81 10.51 -15.60
N ALA A 44 -2.58 10.77 -16.06
CA ALA A 44 -2.14 10.49 -17.43
C ALA A 44 -2.13 8.99 -17.77
N LEU A 45 -2.02 8.12 -16.76
CA LEU A 45 -2.10 6.66 -16.89
C LEU A 45 -3.52 6.12 -16.66
N GLY A 46 -4.50 6.98 -16.31
CA GLY A 46 -5.86 6.57 -15.97
C GLY A 46 -5.96 5.80 -14.65
N ILE A 47 -4.99 5.97 -13.74
CA ILE A 47 -4.93 5.26 -12.45
C ILE A 47 -5.38 6.23 -11.34
N PRO A 48 -6.39 5.88 -10.53
CA PRO A 48 -6.79 6.73 -9.41
C PRO A 48 -5.74 6.70 -8.29
N PRO A 49 -5.58 7.81 -7.54
CA PRO A 49 -4.79 7.81 -6.31
C PRO A 49 -5.31 6.77 -5.30
N ALA A 50 -4.40 6.16 -4.56
CA ALA A 50 -4.75 5.25 -3.47
C ALA A 50 -5.70 5.89 -2.46
N ASP A 51 -6.68 5.11 -1.98
CA ASP A 51 -7.52 5.52 -0.87
C ASP A 51 -6.74 5.37 0.45
N THR A 52 -6.31 6.50 1.00
CA THR A 52 -5.55 6.57 2.25
C THR A 52 -6.43 6.93 3.46
N ARG A 53 -7.76 6.99 3.29
CA ARG A 53 -8.70 7.45 4.33
C ARG A 53 -9.38 6.28 5.04
N ARG A 54 -10.26 6.61 6.00
CA ARG A 54 -11.04 5.63 6.80
C ARG A 54 -11.82 4.62 5.94
N ALA A 55 -12.20 5.03 4.73
CA ALA A 55 -12.86 4.17 3.75
C ALA A 55 -12.09 2.86 3.49
N PHE A 56 -10.74 2.87 3.51
CA PHE A 56 -9.96 1.65 3.34
C PHE A 56 -10.36 0.53 4.32
N MET A 57 -10.54 0.85 5.60
CA MET A 57 -10.96 -0.16 6.59
C MET A 57 -12.45 -0.45 6.55
N GLU A 58 -13.28 0.51 6.15
CA GLU A 58 -14.72 0.30 5.95
C GLU A 58 -14.98 -0.64 4.76
N ASP A 59 -14.24 -0.49 3.67
CA ASP A 59 -14.29 -1.34 2.47
C ASP A 59 -13.83 -2.75 2.79
N ILE A 60 -12.71 -2.91 3.52
CA ILE A 60 -12.25 -4.23 3.97
C ILE A 60 -13.30 -4.87 4.89
N PHE A 61 -13.77 -4.14 5.90
CA PHE A 61 -14.68 -4.69 6.89
C PHE A 61 -16.02 -5.11 6.28
N SER A 62 -16.58 -4.30 5.38
CA SER A 62 -17.83 -4.60 4.69
C SER A 62 -17.73 -5.76 3.69
N ALA A 63 -16.53 -5.99 3.13
CA ALA A 63 -16.28 -7.14 2.25
C ALA A 63 -16.12 -8.48 3.01
N LEU A 64 -15.90 -8.45 4.33
CA LEU A 64 -15.77 -9.66 5.14
C LEU A 64 -17.15 -10.24 5.51
N PRO A 65 -17.34 -11.57 5.49
CA PRO A 65 -18.49 -12.23 6.10
C PRO A 65 -18.63 -11.86 7.59
N VAL A 66 -19.86 -11.88 8.12
CA VAL A 66 -20.17 -11.50 9.50
C VAL A 66 -19.30 -12.24 10.53
N SER A 67 -19.08 -13.55 10.34
CA SER A 67 -18.21 -14.33 11.24
C SER A 67 -16.75 -13.86 11.25
N GLN A 68 -16.25 -13.34 10.12
CA GLN A 68 -14.90 -12.78 10.02
C GLN A 68 -14.83 -11.36 10.59
N GLN A 69 -15.91 -10.58 10.48
CA GLN A 69 -16.03 -9.29 11.13
C GLN A 69 -15.97 -9.44 12.66
N GLU A 70 -16.77 -10.34 13.22
CA GLU A 70 -16.78 -10.63 14.67
C GLU A 70 -15.41 -11.13 15.15
N TRP A 71 -14.78 -12.02 14.40
CA TRP A 71 -13.42 -12.48 14.69
C TRP A 71 -12.41 -11.34 14.71
N LEU A 72 -12.46 -10.44 13.72
CA LEU A 72 -11.56 -9.29 13.62
C LEU A 72 -11.76 -8.33 14.80
N MET A 73 -13.01 -8.07 15.19
CA MET A 73 -13.35 -7.25 16.36
C MET A 73 -12.83 -7.86 17.67
N ASN A 74 -12.85 -9.19 17.79
CA ASN A 74 -12.35 -9.89 18.98
C ASN A 74 -10.81 -10.00 19.04
N GLN A 75 -10.13 -9.92 17.89
CA GLN A 75 -8.66 -9.89 17.81
C GLN A 75 -8.08 -8.51 18.11
N LEU A 76 -8.79 -7.45 17.75
CA LEU A 76 -8.32 -6.08 17.91
C LEU A 76 -8.77 -5.52 19.27
N GLY A 77 -7.92 -5.74 20.28
CA GLY A 77 -8.12 -5.21 21.64
C GLY A 77 -7.47 -3.85 21.91
N PRO A 78 -7.56 -3.32 23.15
CA PRO A 78 -7.06 -2.00 23.53
C PRO A 78 -5.57 -1.73 23.26
N GLY A 79 -4.77 -2.79 23.05
CA GLY A 79 -3.33 -2.72 22.79
C GLY A 79 -2.90 -3.20 21.39
N HIS A 80 -3.82 -3.68 20.55
CA HIS A 80 -3.48 -4.20 19.22
C HIS A 80 -4.29 -3.47 18.17
N THR A 81 -3.65 -2.52 17.50
CA THR A 81 -4.30 -1.77 16.42
C THR A 81 -4.35 -2.61 15.14
N VAL A 82 -5.29 -2.28 14.24
CA VAL A 82 -5.33 -2.84 12.88
C VAL A 82 -3.97 -2.71 12.18
N LYS A 83 -3.25 -1.62 12.42
CA LYS A 83 -1.92 -1.39 11.81
C LYS A 83 -0.91 -2.43 12.27
N ASP A 84 -0.92 -2.79 13.56
CA ASP A 84 -0.02 -3.79 14.12
C ASP A 84 -0.41 -5.18 13.63
N PHE A 85 -1.71 -5.46 13.54
CA PHE A 85 -2.22 -6.71 12.97
C PHE A 85 -1.80 -6.90 11.51
N VAL A 86 -2.01 -5.90 10.64
CA VAL A 86 -1.59 -5.94 9.23
C VAL A 86 -0.08 -6.07 9.11
N ARG A 87 0.70 -5.36 9.93
CA ARG A 87 2.17 -5.49 9.97
C ARG A 87 2.58 -6.94 10.27
N SER A 88 1.99 -7.54 11.29
CA SER A 88 2.28 -8.92 11.70
C SER A 88 1.90 -9.93 10.61
N LEU A 89 0.78 -9.72 9.91
CA LEU A 89 0.38 -10.56 8.77
C LEU A 89 1.40 -10.48 7.62
N LEU A 90 1.87 -9.28 7.26
CA LEU A 90 2.88 -9.10 6.22
C LEU A 90 4.20 -9.79 6.58
N ILE A 91 4.65 -9.66 7.83
CA ILE A 91 5.86 -10.34 8.32
C ILE A 91 5.66 -11.86 8.27
N LYS A 92 4.53 -12.36 8.75
CA LYS A 92 4.22 -13.80 8.75
C LYS A 92 4.19 -14.37 7.34
N GLU A 93 3.54 -13.68 6.40
CA GLU A 93 3.46 -14.11 4.99
C GLU A 93 4.84 -14.08 4.32
N PHE A 94 5.63 -13.04 4.57
CA PHE A 94 7.01 -12.96 4.08
C PHE A 94 7.86 -14.11 4.63
N MET A 95 7.80 -14.37 5.94
CA MET A 95 8.54 -15.46 6.56
C MET A 95 8.09 -16.84 6.07
N GLY A 96 6.78 -17.05 5.88
CA GLY A 96 6.23 -18.28 5.34
C GLY A 96 6.66 -18.56 3.90
N ARG A 97 6.85 -17.51 3.09
CA ARG A 97 7.39 -17.62 1.72
C ARG A 97 8.92 -17.66 1.66
N ALA A 98 9.60 -17.08 2.64
CA ALA A 98 11.06 -17.10 2.76
C ALA A 98 11.59 -18.42 3.32
N ALA A 99 10.72 -19.26 3.90
CA ALA A 99 11.03 -20.61 4.33
C ALA A 99 10.74 -21.64 3.21
N PRO A 100 11.62 -21.77 2.21
CA PRO A 100 11.94 -23.11 1.72
C PRO A 100 13.43 -23.23 1.35
N ILE A 101 14.30 -23.41 2.33
CA ILE A 101 15.59 -24.10 2.15
C ILE A 101 16.04 -24.67 3.50
N THR A 102 15.55 -25.84 3.83
CA THR A 102 16.30 -26.77 4.68
C THR A 102 16.21 -28.10 3.94
N GLU A 103 17.25 -28.34 3.16
CA GLU A 103 17.49 -29.58 2.42
C GLU A 103 17.43 -30.76 3.39
N SER A 104 16.77 -31.84 2.96
CA SER A 104 16.83 -33.17 3.57
C SER A 104 18.04 -33.93 3.05
#